data_AF-A0A2A5GGY7-F1
#
_entry.id   AF-A0A2A5GGY7-F1
#
_cell.length_a   1.000
_cell.length_b   1.000
_cell.length_c   1.000
_cell.angle_alpha   90.00
_cell.angle_beta   90.00
_cell.angle_gamma   90.00
#
_symmetry.space_group_name_H-M   'P 1'
#
loop_
_entity.id
_entity.type
_entity.pdbx_description
1 polymer ?
#
loop_
_entity_poly.entity_id
_entity_poly.type
_entity_poly.pdbx_seq_one_letter_code
_entity_poly.pdbx_strand_id
1 'polypeptide(L)'
;MFRRLALILPIFLFLASSNTLAFGPTGGMGSIGKSNARSMVRVDEYFLNGKRIIANRNTSIGKIKLCLKADNDVVKLKRKTLKPYVGVTTDHFINSIHECDKPEVPIIERLGDDNTAYVVYYFNKRYKLQLTQHSSSVIAEYSHYKK
;
A
#
# COMPACT_ATOMS: atom_id res chain seq x y z
N MET A 1 33.34 -38.06 43.60
CA MET A 1 32.40 -37.30 44.47
C MET A 1 31.34 -36.66 43.58
N PHE A 2 30.10 -36.71 44.05
CA PHE A 2 28.84 -36.55 43.31
C PHE A 2 28.36 -35.08 43.22
N ARG A 3 27.47 -34.83 42.24
CA ARG A 3 26.34 -33.84 42.23
C ARG A 3 26.72 -32.37 41.97
N ARG A 4 25.96 -31.54 41.23
CA ARG A 4 24.60 -31.63 40.64
C ARG A 4 24.44 -30.54 39.57
N LEU A 5 23.80 -30.91 38.46
CA LEU A 5 23.07 -29.98 37.58
C LEU A 5 21.96 -29.27 38.37
N ALA A 6 21.79 -27.97 38.12
CA ALA A 6 20.58 -27.24 38.50
C ALA A 6 20.09 -26.41 37.29
N LEU A 7 19.17 -27.02 36.53
CA LEU A 7 18.23 -26.33 35.65
C LEU A 7 17.19 -25.62 36.54
N ILE A 8 16.96 -24.33 36.33
CA ILE A 8 15.81 -23.63 36.90
C ILE A 8 14.99 -23.06 35.74
N LEU A 9 13.90 -23.76 35.43
CA LEU A 9 12.80 -23.33 34.57
C LEU A 9 11.86 -22.44 35.41
N PRO A 10 11.53 -21.20 35.03
CA PRO A 10 10.40 -20.50 35.62
C PRO A 10 9.12 -20.90 34.88
N ILE A 11 8.28 -21.68 35.56
CA ILE A 11 6.91 -22.01 35.16
C ILE A 11 6.04 -20.78 35.46
N PHE A 12 5.58 -20.08 34.43
CA PHE A 12 4.55 -19.05 34.55
C PHE A 12 3.17 -19.73 34.72
N LEU A 13 2.70 -19.80 35.97
CA LEU A 13 1.32 -20.11 36.31
C LEU A 13 0.47 -18.84 36.12
N PHE A 14 -0.22 -18.72 34.99
CA PHE A 14 -1.33 -17.78 34.87
C PHE A 14 -2.63 -18.48 35.24
N LEU A 15 -3.21 -18.02 36.34
CA LEU A 15 -4.51 -18.42 36.88
C LEU A 15 -5.62 -18.17 35.84
N ALA A 16 -6.37 -19.22 35.53
CA ALA A 16 -7.69 -19.12 34.92
C ALA A 16 -8.68 -18.64 35.99
N SER A 17 -9.43 -17.58 35.70
CA SER A 17 -10.65 -17.23 36.44
C SER A 17 -11.84 -17.48 35.51
N SER A 18 -12.69 -18.41 35.91
CA SER A 18 -13.97 -18.69 35.27
C SER A 18 -15.11 -18.47 36.26
N ASN A 19 -16.20 -17.94 35.73
CA ASN A 19 -17.60 -18.03 36.18
C ASN A 19 -18.12 -16.92 37.11
N THR A 20 -18.98 -16.07 36.55
CA THR A 20 -20.29 -15.80 37.15
C THR A 20 -21.38 -15.90 36.06
N LEU A 21 -22.17 -16.97 36.17
CA LEU A 21 -23.48 -17.09 35.55
C LEU A 21 -24.46 -16.27 36.39
N ALA A 22 -25.18 -15.33 35.77
CA ALA A 22 -26.34 -14.69 36.37
C ALA A 22 -27.55 -14.92 35.45
N PHE A 23 -28.37 -15.90 35.81
CA PHE A 23 -29.73 -16.08 35.31
C PHE A 23 -30.66 -15.16 36.09
N GLY A 24 -31.43 -14.32 35.40
CA GLY A 24 -32.54 -13.54 35.96
C GLY A 24 -33.60 -13.29 34.88
N PRO A 25 -34.90 -13.54 35.14
CA PRO A 25 -35.96 -13.38 34.14
C PRO A 25 -36.64 -12.01 34.22
N THR A 26 -37.47 -11.75 33.20
CA THR A 26 -38.50 -10.70 33.03
C THR A 26 -38.10 -9.36 32.37
N GLY A 27 -38.41 -9.29 31.07
CA GLY A 27 -39.30 -8.25 30.50
C GLY A 27 -38.75 -6.83 30.33
N GLY A 28 -38.50 -6.42 29.08
CA GLY A 28 -38.25 -5.00 28.78
C GLY A 28 -37.74 -4.73 27.37
N MET A 29 -38.68 -4.64 26.43
CA MET A 29 -38.67 -3.84 25.21
C MET A 29 -37.37 -3.08 24.83
N GLY A 30 -36.81 -3.45 23.67
CA GLY A 30 -36.33 -2.49 22.66
C GLY A 30 -35.01 -1.76 22.91
N SER A 31 -33.90 -2.40 22.53
CA SER A 31 -32.64 -1.85 21.98
C SER A 31 -31.58 -2.92 22.27
N ILE A 32 -30.79 -3.45 21.34
CA ILE A 32 -29.79 -2.76 20.54
C ILE A 32 -29.52 -3.69 19.35
N GLY A 33 -30.13 -3.40 18.21
CA GLY A 33 -29.65 -3.88 16.93
C GLY A 33 -28.91 -2.73 16.27
N LYS A 34 -27.76 -2.30 16.82
CA LYS A 34 -26.79 -1.52 16.04
C LYS A 34 -26.31 -2.46 14.95
N SER A 35 -27.04 -2.53 13.84
CA SER A 35 -26.51 -3.03 12.60
C SER A 35 -25.21 -2.27 12.39
N ASN A 36 -24.10 -2.98 12.45
CA ASN A 36 -22.82 -2.47 11.99
C ASN A 36 -22.99 -2.22 10.48
N ALA A 37 -23.61 -1.10 10.13
CA ALA A 37 -23.44 -0.47 8.84
C ALA A 37 -21.98 -0.04 8.80
N ARG A 38 -21.07 -1.01 8.57
CA ARG A 38 -19.75 -0.73 8.03
C ARG A 38 -20.07 0.08 6.79
N SER A 39 -19.85 1.40 6.87
CA SER A 39 -19.78 2.28 5.71
C SER A 39 -19.11 1.48 4.61
N MET A 40 -19.80 1.20 3.50
CA MET A 40 -19.20 0.57 2.33
C MET A 40 -17.97 1.40 2.00
N VAL A 41 -16.78 0.91 2.39
CA VAL A 41 -15.54 1.61 2.13
C VAL A 41 -15.43 1.63 0.62
N ARG A 42 -15.54 2.81 0.01
CA ARG A 42 -15.27 2.97 -1.42
C ARG A 42 -13.84 2.52 -1.64
N VAL A 43 -13.69 1.34 -2.23
CA VAL A 43 -12.39 0.75 -2.52
C VAL A 43 -11.86 1.45 -3.75
N ASP A 44 -10.70 2.06 -3.59
CA ASP A 44 -9.97 2.63 -4.71
C ASP A 44 -9.09 1.56 -5.33
N GLU A 45 -9.63 0.88 -6.34
CA GLU A 45 -8.98 -0.25 -7.00
C GLU A 45 -7.67 0.16 -7.69
N TYR A 46 -7.62 1.35 -8.29
CA TYR A 46 -6.42 1.88 -8.94
C TYR A 46 -5.28 2.10 -7.95
N PHE A 47 -5.60 2.68 -6.78
CA PHE A 47 -4.63 2.84 -5.72
C PHE A 47 -4.12 1.49 -5.20
N LEU A 48 -5.01 0.50 -5.06
CA LEU A 48 -4.63 -0.83 -4.60
C LEU A 48 -3.78 -1.59 -5.63
N ASN A 49 -4.09 -1.46 -6.91
CA ASN A 49 -3.32 -2.06 -8.00
C ASN A 49 -1.90 -1.47 -8.03
N GLY A 50 -1.77 -0.15 -8.01
CA GLY A 50 -0.46 0.51 -7.93
C GLY A 50 0.34 0.09 -6.71
N LYS A 51 -0.31 0.06 -5.53
CA LYS A 51 0.30 -0.43 -4.29
C LYS A 51 0.77 -1.89 -4.41
N ARG A 52 0.02 -2.76 -5.09
CA ARG A 52 0.38 -4.17 -5.29
C ARG A 52 1.65 -4.31 -6.13
N ILE A 53 1.78 -3.49 -7.18
CA ILE A 53 2.97 -3.46 -8.05
C ILE A 53 4.19 -3.00 -7.24
N ILE A 54 4.09 -1.86 -6.55
CA ILE A 54 5.20 -1.32 -5.72
C ILE A 54 5.63 -2.28 -4.60
N ALA A 55 4.67 -3.02 -4.03
CA ALA A 55 4.96 -3.99 -2.99
C ALA A 55 5.49 -5.34 -3.53
N ASN A 56 5.73 -5.48 -4.84
CA ASN A 56 6.15 -6.73 -5.48
C ASN A 56 5.19 -7.90 -5.22
N ARG A 57 3.89 -7.60 -5.14
CA ARG A 57 2.82 -8.59 -4.91
C ARG A 57 2.08 -8.97 -6.19
N ASN A 58 2.45 -8.39 -7.32
CA ASN A 58 1.90 -8.77 -8.63
C ASN A 58 2.82 -9.83 -9.26
N THR A 59 2.33 -11.06 -9.36
CA THR A 59 3.09 -12.22 -9.87
C THR A 59 3.42 -12.10 -11.36
N SER A 60 2.57 -11.44 -12.15
CA SER A 60 2.77 -11.28 -13.61
C SER A 60 3.91 -10.32 -13.95
N ILE A 61 4.12 -9.30 -13.11
CA ILE A 61 5.19 -8.30 -13.32
C ILE A 61 6.52 -8.79 -12.72
N GLY A 62 6.45 -9.57 -11.64
CA GLY A 62 7.63 -9.99 -10.89
C GLY A 62 8.13 -8.92 -9.92
N LYS A 63 9.36 -9.10 -9.42
CA LYS A 63 9.98 -8.15 -8.49
C LYS A 63 10.60 -7.00 -9.26
N ILE A 64 10.24 -5.77 -8.90
CA ILE A 64 10.80 -4.56 -9.45
C ILE A 64 11.18 -3.59 -8.31
N LYS A 65 12.37 -3.01 -8.41
CA LYS A 65 12.80 -1.94 -7.49
C LYS A 65 12.75 -0.63 -8.25
N LEU A 66 11.90 0.29 -7.80
CA LEU A 66 11.75 1.58 -8.45
C LEU A 66 12.62 2.66 -7.79
N CYS A 67 13.30 3.43 -8.64
CA CYS A 67 14.15 4.55 -8.27
C CYS A 67 13.85 5.77 -9.14
N LEU A 68 14.29 6.93 -8.68
CA LEU A 68 14.34 8.18 -9.43
C LEU A 68 15.71 8.32 -10.06
N LYS A 69 15.74 8.81 -11.30
CA LYS A 69 16.95 9.31 -11.94
C LYS A 69 17.05 10.81 -11.66
N ALA A 70 18.06 11.20 -10.90
CA ALA A 70 18.39 12.60 -10.66
C ALA A 70 19.82 12.83 -11.12
N ASP A 71 19.98 13.53 -12.24
CA ASP A 71 21.25 13.81 -12.91
C ASP A 71 22.10 12.56 -13.23
N ASN A 72 22.87 12.06 -12.26
CA ASN A 72 23.69 10.84 -12.37
C ASN A 72 23.48 9.85 -11.22
N ASP A 73 22.60 10.15 -10.26
CA ASP A 73 22.33 9.31 -9.11
C ASP A 73 21.01 8.56 -9.25
N VAL A 74 21.04 7.29 -8.85
CA VAL A 74 19.87 6.43 -8.75
C VAL A 74 19.38 6.45 -7.31
N VAL A 75 18.27 7.16 -7.08
CA VAL A 75 17.78 7.43 -5.72
C VAL A 75 16.48 6.68 -5.47
N LYS A 76 16.40 5.94 -4.37
CA LYS A 76 15.17 5.22 -3.99
C LYS A 76 13.98 6.17 -3.79
N LEU A 77 12.81 5.75 -4.27
CA LEU A 77 11.54 6.46 -4.06
C LEU A 77 11.17 6.49 -2.56
N LYS A 78 11.23 7.69 -1.97
CA LYS A 78 10.87 8.01 -0.60
C LYS A 78 10.12 9.34 -0.60
N ARG A 79 9.39 9.65 0.47
CA ARG A 79 8.70 10.95 0.60
C ARG A 79 9.64 12.14 0.39
N LYS A 80 10.87 12.07 0.93
CA LYS A 80 11.87 13.15 0.80
C LYS A 80 12.35 13.34 -0.65
N THR A 81 12.53 12.24 -1.37
CA THR A 81 13.08 12.24 -2.74
C THR A 81 12.00 12.57 -3.78
N LEU A 82 10.73 12.36 -3.43
CA LEU A 82 9.56 12.73 -4.22
C LEU A 82 9.11 14.18 -4.02
N LYS A 83 9.59 14.87 -2.98
CA LYS A 83 9.17 16.27 -2.68
C LYS A 83 9.40 17.24 -3.85
N PRO A 84 10.50 17.16 -4.63
CA PRO A 84 10.70 18.03 -5.79
C PRO A 84 9.67 17.83 -6.92
N TYR A 85 8.97 16.69 -6.93
CA TYR A 85 7.98 16.35 -7.94
C TYR A 85 6.56 16.83 -7.58
N VAL A 86 6.41 17.73 -6.61
CA VAL A 86 5.10 18.32 -6.30
C VAL A 86 4.73 19.34 -7.39
N GLY A 87 3.56 19.20 -8.00
CA GLY A 87 3.06 20.10 -9.04
C GLY A 87 3.67 19.90 -10.44
N VAL A 88 4.63 18.99 -10.59
CA VAL A 88 5.24 18.69 -11.89
C VAL A 88 4.28 17.93 -12.81
N THR A 89 4.58 17.91 -14.11
CA THR A 89 3.74 17.19 -15.07
C THR A 89 3.84 15.68 -14.86
N THR A 90 2.75 14.98 -15.20
CA THR A 90 2.68 13.52 -15.08
C THR A 90 3.75 12.84 -15.93
N ASP A 91 3.96 13.32 -17.14
CA ASP A 91 4.96 12.77 -18.08
C ASP A 91 6.39 12.96 -17.56
N HIS A 92 6.69 14.13 -17.00
CA HIS A 92 7.99 14.38 -16.37
C HIS A 92 8.21 13.42 -15.19
N PHE A 93 7.17 13.17 -14.39
CA PHE A 93 7.25 12.20 -13.31
C PHE A 93 7.44 10.76 -13.81
N ILE A 94 6.70 10.32 -14.83
CA ILE A 94 6.86 9.00 -15.44
C ILE A 94 8.29 8.81 -15.95
N ASN A 95 8.80 9.79 -16.69
CA ASN A 95 10.13 9.75 -17.29
C ASN A 95 11.27 9.83 -16.26
N SER A 96 10.97 10.23 -15.03
CA SER A 96 11.94 10.25 -13.93
C SER A 96 12.02 8.93 -13.15
N ILE A 97 11.05 8.03 -13.32
CA ILE A 97 10.98 6.75 -12.62
C ILE A 97 11.57 5.66 -13.50
N HIS A 98 12.47 4.88 -12.90
CA HIS A 98 13.15 3.77 -13.56
C HIS A 98 13.26 2.58 -12.63
N GLU A 99 13.65 1.44 -13.20
CA GLU A 99 14.13 0.32 -12.41
C GLU A 99 15.53 0.64 -11.87
N CYS A 100 15.76 0.43 -10.57
CA CYS A 100 17.04 0.77 -9.93
C CYS A 100 18.23 0.03 -10.57
N ASP A 101 17.99 -1.18 -11.08
CA ASP A 101 19.01 -2.02 -11.71
C ASP A 101 19.21 -1.66 -13.20
N LYS A 102 18.29 -0.90 -13.80
CA LYS A 102 18.28 -0.48 -15.22
C LYS A 102 17.81 0.98 -15.37
N PRO A 103 18.62 1.96 -14.95
CA PRO A 103 18.21 3.37 -14.89
C PRO A 103 18.09 4.05 -16.26
N GLU A 104 18.58 3.42 -17.33
CA GLU A 104 18.50 3.94 -18.70
C GLU A 104 17.11 3.76 -19.31
N VAL A 105 16.36 2.77 -18.84
CA VAL A 105 15.05 2.40 -19.38
C VAL A 105 13.96 3.05 -18.54
N PRO A 106 13.05 3.86 -19.14
CA PRO A 106 11.92 4.41 -18.41
C PRO A 106 10.98 3.29 -17.95
N ILE A 107 10.33 3.50 -16.80
CA ILE A 107 9.51 2.45 -16.19
C ILE A 107 8.35 1.97 -17.07
N ILE A 108 7.88 2.83 -17.98
CA ILE A 108 6.77 2.56 -18.89
C ILE A 108 7.07 1.41 -19.85
N GLU A 109 8.31 1.28 -20.33
CA GLU A 109 8.72 0.18 -21.21
C GLU A 109 8.68 -1.16 -20.48
N ARG A 110 8.92 -1.15 -19.16
CA ARG A 110 8.96 -2.37 -18.34
C ARG A 110 7.58 -2.80 -17.85
N LEU A 111 6.72 -1.85 -17.51
CA LEU A 111 5.41 -2.12 -16.91
C LEU A 111 4.26 -2.08 -17.93
N GLY A 112 4.43 -1.38 -19.05
CA GLY A 112 3.35 -0.99 -19.95
C GLY A 112 2.53 0.18 -19.40
N ASP A 113 1.67 0.74 -20.25
CA ASP A 113 0.92 1.97 -19.98
C ASP A 113 0.01 1.83 -18.74
N ASP A 114 -0.83 0.81 -18.70
CA ASP A 114 -1.82 0.61 -17.62
C ASP A 114 -1.17 0.47 -16.24
N ASN A 115 -0.16 -0.38 -16.14
CA ASN A 115 0.53 -0.61 -14.87
C ASN A 115 1.32 0.62 -14.43
N THR A 116 1.88 1.38 -15.38
CA THR A 116 2.55 2.64 -15.10
C THR A 116 1.55 3.67 -14.57
N ALA A 117 0.37 3.77 -15.16
CA ALA A 117 -0.70 4.64 -14.68
C ALA A 117 -1.10 4.30 -13.22
N TYR A 118 -1.28 3.02 -12.89
CA TYR A 118 -1.56 2.59 -11.51
C TYR A 118 -0.45 2.98 -10.53
N VAL A 119 0.81 2.78 -10.92
CA VAL A 119 1.97 3.14 -10.11
C VAL A 119 2.03 4.65 -9.87
N VAL A 120 1.86 5.45 -10.92
CA VAL A 120 1.86 6.92 -10.86
C VAL A 120 0.71 7.41 -9.99
N TYR A 121 -0.48 6.85 -10.14
CA TYR A 121 -1.63 7.16 -9.30
C TYR A 121 -1.34 6.92 -7.83
N TYR A 122 -0.78 5.75 -7.52
CA TYR A 122 -0.40 5.39 -6.17
C TYR A 122 0.56 6.43 -5.58
N PHE A 123 1.61 6.81 -6.29
CA PHE A 123 2.57 7.81 -5.81
C PHE A 123 1.92 9.20 -5.65
N ASN A 124 1.17 9.65 -6.65
CA ASN A 124 0.48 10.93 -6.62
C ASN A 124 -0.44 11.03 -5.40
N LYS A 125 -1.28 10.01 -5.17
CA LYS A 125 -2.23 9.98 -4.05
C LYS A 125 -1.53 9.76 -2.70
N ARG A 126 -0.56 8.84 -2.61
CA ARG A 126 0.12 8.48 -1.35
C ARG A 126 0.98 9.62 -0.80
N TYR A 127 1.64 10.36 -1.70
CA TYR A 127 2.59 11.42 -1.37
C TYR A 127 2.05 12.83 -1.64
N LYS A 128 0.81 12.95 -2.14
CA LYS A 128 0.14 14.22 -2.45
C LYS A 128 0.98 15.07 -3.40
N LEU A 129 1.45 14.46 -4.49
CA LEU A 129 2.32 15.14 -5.46
C LEU A 129 1.56 16.19 -6.27
N GLN A 130 0.23 16.08 -6.39
CA GLN A 130 -0.56 17.04 -7.16
C GLN A 130 -0.04 17.18 -8.59
N LEU A 131 0.31 16.04 -9.22
CA LEU A 131 0.88 16.03 -10.57
C LEU A 131 -0.08 16.76 -11.53
N THR A 132 0.45 17.73 -12.26
CA THR A 132 -0.29 18.51 -13.25
C THR A 132 -0.36 17.74 -14.57
N GLN A 133 -1.38 18.03 -15.38
CA GLN A 133 -1.87 17.36 -16.62
C GLN A 133 -1.29 15.99 -17.06
N HIS A 134 -2.21 15.15 -17.56
CA HIS A 134 -2.24 13.66 -17.68
C HIS A 134 -2.76 12.91 -16.44
N SER A 135 -2.66 13.46 -15.22
CA SER A 135 -3.05 12.71 -14.01
C SER A 135 -4.57 12.55 -13.76
N SER A 136 -5.44 13.35 -14.40
CA SER A 136 -6.89 13.25 -14.22
C SER A 136 -7.57 12.35 -15.26
N SER A 137 -7.16 12.43 -16.53
CA SER A 137 -7.79 11.73 -17.65
C SER A 137 -7.06 10.44 -18.05
N VAL A 138 -5.77 10.27 -17.75
CA VAL A 138 -5.04 9.03 -18.12
C VAL A 138 -5.06 7.99 -17.03
N ILE A 139 -5.26 8.43 -15.79
CA ILE A 139 -5.23 7.54 -14.64
C ILE A 139 -6.59 6.87 -14.38
N ALA A 140 -7.68 7.41 -14.94
CA ALA A 140 -9.03 6.87 -14.78
C ALA A 140 -9.76 6.56 -16.11
N GLU A 141 -9.25 7.00 -17.27
CA GLU A 141 -10.05 7.10 -18.50
C GLU A 141 -9.40 6.50 -19.76
N TYR A 142 -8.38 5.64 -19.65
CA TYR A 142 -7.69 5.10 -20.85
C TYR A 142 -8.46 4.05 -21.67
N SER A 143 -9.63 3.57 -21.20
CA SER A 143 -10.48 2.64 -21.98
C SER A 143 -11.79 3.23 -22.52
N HIS A 144 -12.11 4.50 -22.26
CA HIS A 144 -13.41 5.09 -22.67
C HIS A 144 -13.33 6.32 -23.62
N TYR A 145 -12.14 6.71 -24.10
CA TYR A 145 -11.96 7.80 -25.07
C TYR A 145 -11.19 7.40 -26.34
N LYS A 146 -11.53 6.25 -26.93
CA LYS A 146 -11.44 6.08 -28.38
C LYS A 146 -12.87 6.00 -28.92
N LYS A 147 -13.26 7.03 -29.68
CA LYS A 147 -14.32 6.87 -30.67
C LYS A 147 -13.92 5.79 -31.67
#